data_AF-A0A932KDW8-F1
#
_entry.id   AF-A0A932KDW8-F1
#
_cell.length_a   1.000
_cell.length_b   1.000
_cell.length_c   1.000
_cell.angle_alpha   90.00
_cell.angle_beta   90.00
_cell.angle_gamma   90.00
#
_symmetry.space_group_name_H-M   'P 1'
#
loop_
_entity.id
_entity.type
_entity.pdbx_description
1 polymer ?
#
loop_
_entity_poly.entity_id
_entity_poly.type
_entity_poly.pdbx_seq_one_letter_code
_entity_poly.pdbx_strand_id
1 'polypeptide(L)'
;MFKLDDNLLQELGLGALSAEEKNKMLTHIYETLEMRVGMKLAEQMTNEQLDEFEAYIDKNDEPGALKWLETNFPNYKQVVADELEKLKYEIKQSAPQIIAAAAE
;
A
#
# COMPACT_ATOMS: atom_id res chain seq x y z
N MET A 1 3.32 12.50 -5.67
CA MET A 1 3.38 11.75 -4.40
C MET A 1 1.94 11.48 -4.01
N PHE A 2 1.52 10.23 -4.03
CA PHE A 2 0.13 9.86 -3.78
C PHE A 2 -0.22 10.08 -2.31
N LYS A 3 -1.42 10.56 -2.01
CA LYS A 3 -1.89 10.78 -0.64
C LYS A 3 -3.01 9.80 -0.34
N LEU A 4 -2.79 8.98 0.67
CA LEU A 4 -3.82 8.15 1.29
C LEU A 4 -4.54 9.05 2.31
N ASP A 5 -5.59 9.74 1.87
CA ASP A 5 -6.36 10.69 2.69
C ASP A 5 -7.87 10.56 2.45
N ASP A 6 -8.68 11.40 3.11
CA ASP A 6 -10.13 11.39 2.97
C ASP A 6 -10.59 11.61 1.52
N ASN A 7 -9.86 12.40 0.72
CA ASN A 7 -10.24 12.64 -0.68
C ASN A 7 -10.17 11.33 -1.47
N LEU A 8 -9.15 10.51 -1.22
CA LEU A 8 -9.08 9.19 -1.82
C LEU A 8 -10.28 8.33 -1.43
N LEU A 9 -10.65 8.30 -0.15
CA LEU A 9 -11.81 7.52 0.29
C LEU A 9 -13.09 8.00 -0.41
N GLN A 10 -13.26 9.31 -0.59
CA GLN A 10 -14.38 9.86 -1.36
C GLN A 10 -14.37 9.40 -2.82
N GLU A 11 -13.22 9.44 -3.51
CA GLU A 11 -13.07 8.94 -4.88
C GLU A 11 -13.40 7.44 -5.02
N LEU A 12 -13.11 6.67 -3.98
CA LEU A 12 -13.36 5.23 -3.92
C LEU A 12 -14.81 4.89 -3.55
N GLY A 13 -15.65 5.88 -3.25
CA GLY A 13 -17.05 5.67 -2.84
C GLY A 13 -17.21 5.36 -1.35
N LEU A 14 -16.17 5.57 -0.55
CA LEU A 14 -16.14 5.34 0.90
C LEU A 14 -16.35 6.63 1.71
N GLY A 15 -16.75 7.72 1.06
CA GLY A 15 -16.94 9.03 1.70
C GLY A 15 -18.01 9.06 2.80
N ALA A 16 -18.96 8.12 2.78
CA ALA A 16 -20.05 8.00 3.74
C ALA A 16 -19.66 7.32 5.07
N LEU A 17 -18.46 6.73 5.15
CA LEU A 17 -17.94 6.13 6.37
C LEU A 17 -17.78 7.18 7.49
N SER A 18 -17.92 6.75 8.74
CA SER A 18 -17.58 7.60 9.89
C SER A 18 -16.09 7.93 9.92
N ALA A 19 -15.70 8.96 10.68
CA ALA A 19 -14.29 9.35 10.81
C ALA A 19 -13.41 8.21 11.35
N GLU A 20 -13.94 7.40 12.28
CA GLU A 20 -13.22 6.24 12.83
C GLU A 20 -12.99 5.17 11.76
N GLU A 21 -14.02 4.85 10.98
CA GLU A 21 -13.93 3.85 9.92
C GLU A 21 -13.05 4.29 8.77
N LYS A 22 -13.09 5.58 8.42
CA LYS A 22 -12.18 6.18 7.45
C LYS A 22 -10.72 6.02 7.89
N ASN A 23 -10.41 6.28 9.15
CA ASN A 23 -9.06 6.08 9.68
C ASN A 23 -8.65 4.61 9.63
N LYS A 24 -9.52 3.69 10.07
CA LYS A 24 -9.26 2.24 9.97
C LYS A 24 -9.03 1.80 8.53
N MET A 25 -9.83 2.32 7.60
CA MET A 25 -9.71 2.03 6.18
C MET A 25 -8.38 2.55 5.61
N LEU A 26 -7.98 3.78 5.93
CA LEU A 26 -6.69 4.33 5.49
C LEU A 26 -5.52 3.51 6.01
N THR A 27 -5.53 3.12 7.28
CA THR A 27 -4.52 2.21 7.86
C THR A 27 -4.50 0.89 7.11
N HIS A 28 -5.66 0.27 6.89
CA HIS A 28 -5.75 -1.01 6.21
C HIS A 28 -5.25 -0.94 4.75
N ILE A 29 -5.58 0.14 4.03
CA ILE A 29 -5.09 0.37 2.66
C ILE A 29 -3.56 0.51 2.67
N TYR A 30 -3.00 1.24 3.64
CA TYR A 30 -1.55 1.42 3.78
C TYR A 30 -0.85 0.08 4.01
N GLU A 31 -1.27 -0.68 5.02
CA GLU A 31 -0.70 -1.99 5.36
C GLU A 31 -0.82 -2.99 4.20
N THR A 32 -1.96 -2.99 3.52
CA THR A 32 -2.19 -3.87 2.37
C THR A 32 -1.29 -3.50 1.19
N LEU A 33 -1.14 -2.20 0.91
CA LEU A 33 -0.25 -1.72 -0.14
C LEU A 33 1.19 -2.07 0.15
N GLU A 34 1.66 -1.83 1.38
CA GLU A 34 3.02 -2.16 1.82
C GLU A 34 3.31 -3.65 1.64
N MET A 35 2.42 -4.52 2.10
CA MET A 35 2.53 -5.97 1.92
C MET A 35 2.62 -6.36 0.44
N ARG A 36 1.69 -5.86 -0.41
CA ARG A 36 1.64 -6.22 -1.84
C ARG A 36 2.88 -5.76 -2.58
N VAL A 37 3.32 -4.52 -2.32
CA VAL A 37 4.55 -3.97 -2.90
C VAL A 37 5.75 -4.79 -2.45
N GLY A 38 5.87 -5.09 -1.16
CA GLY A 38 6.93 -5.93 -0.62
C GLY A 38 6.99 -7.29 -1.31
N MET A 39 5.85 -7.98 -1.44
CA MET A 39 5.77 -9.27 -2.13
C MET A 39 6.15 -9.17 -3.62
N LYS A 40 5.65 -8.17 -4.34
CA LYS A 40 5.93 -7.98 -5.78
C LYS A 40 7.38 -7.62 -6.06
N LEU A 41 8.02 -6.89 -5.16
CA LEU A 41 9.44 -6.58 -5.21
C LEU A 41 10.25 -7.84 -4.88
N ALA A 42 9.88 -8.57 -3.84
CA ALA A 42 10.52 -9.82 -3.43
C ALA A 42 10.51 -10.90 -4.52
N GLU A 43 9.41 -11.00 -5.29
CA GLU A 43 9.30 -11.90 -6.46
C GLU A 43 10.36 -11.63 -7.55
N GLN A 44 10.95 -10.43 -7.57
CA GLN A 44 11.94 -10.00 -8.56
C GLN A 44 13.37 -9.93 -7.98
N MET A 45 13.53 -10.24 -6.70
CA MET A 45 14.81 -10.22 -5.99
C MET A 45 15.47 -11.60 -6.00
N THR A 46 16.80 -11.60 -6.04
CA THR A 46 17.56 -12.80 -5.66
C THR A 46 17.52 -12.99 -4.14
N ASN A 47 17.84 -14.18 -3.66
CA ASN A 47 17.92 -14.43 -2.21
C ASN A 47 18.90 -13.49 -1.50
N GLU A 48 20.05 -13.19 -2.12
CA GLU A 48 21.02 -12.24 -1.56
C GLU A 48 20.45 -10.81 -1.45
N GLN A 49 19.66 -10.40 -2.45
CA GLN A 49 19.00 -9.09 -2.43
C GLN A 49 17.87 -9.03 -1.40
N LEU A 50 17.15 -10.13 -1.18
CA LEU A 50 16.16 -10.25 -0.10
C LEU A 50 16.82 -10.09 1.26
N ASP A 51 17.90 -10.83 1.52
CA ASP A 51 18.65 -10.75 2.78
C ASP A 51 19.17 -9.32 3.02
N GLU A 52 19.70 -8.65 1.99
CA GLU A 52 20.12 -7.25 2.08
C GLU A 52 18.96 -6.31 2.39
N PHE A 53 17.81 -6.50 1.73
CA PHE A 53 16.64 -5.67 1.93
C PHE A 53 16.04 -5.86 3.33
N GLU A 54 15.88 -7.11 3.78
CA GLU A 54 15.39 -7.47 5.11
C GLU A 54 16.25 -6.86 6.22
N ALA A 55 17.57 -6.79 6.02
CA ALA A 55 18.47 -6.16 6.98
C ALA A 55 18.20 -4.66 7.23
N TYR A 56 17.58 -3.95 6.27
CA TYR A 56 17.11 -2.57 6.50
C TYR A 56 15.80 -2.55 7.29
N ILE A 57 14.88 -3.46 6.98
CA ILE A 57 13.58 -3.57 7.67
C ILE A 57 13.78 -3.94 9.15
N ASP A 58 14.63 -4.93 9.44
CA ASP A 58 14.98 -5.35 10.80
C ASP A 58 15.57 -4.20 11.65
N LYS A 59 16.31 -3.30 11.01
CA LYS A 59 16.91 -2.12 11.64
C LYS A 59 15.94 -0.95 11.76
N ASN A 60 14.71 -1.06 11.25
CA ASN A 60 13.77 0.04 11.09
C ASN A 60 14.40 1.22 10.30
N ASP A 61 15.27 0.92 9.34
CA ASP A 61 15.94 1.91 8.49
C ASP A 61 15.17 2.10 7.18
N GLU A 62 13.97 2.68 7.29
CA GLU A 62 13.12 2.98 6.12
C GLU A 62 13.83 3.85 5.07
N PRO A 63 14.59 4.91 5.44
CA PRO A 63 15.33 5.70 4.46
C PRO A 63 16.41 4.88 3.73
N GLY A 64 17.10 3.99 4.43
CA GLY A 64 18.07 3.06 3.86
C GLY A 64 17.42 2.08 2.89
N ALA A 65 16.30 1.46 3.28
CA ALA A 65 15.53 0.56 2.43
C ALA A 65 15.08 1.24 1.13
N LEU A 66 14.54 2.47 1.22
CA LEU A 66 14.13 3.25 0.05
C LEU A 66 15.29 3.58 -0.87
N LYS A 67 16.44 3.96 -0.33
CA LYS A 67 17.64 4.24 -1.13
C LYS A 67 18.18 2.99 -1.81
N TRP A 68 18.15 1.86 -1.12
CA TRP A 68 18.54 0.57 -1.69
C TRP A 68 17.60 0.17 -2.84
N LEU A 69 16.28 0.39 -2.69
CA LEU A 69 15.30 0.19 -3.76
C LEU A 69 15.55 1.13 -4.95
N GLU A 70 15.83 2.41 -4.71
CA GLU A 70 16.16 3.36 -5.79
C GLU A 70 17.40 2.94 -6.59
N THR A 71 18.35 2.27 -5.92
CA THR A 71 19.62 1.83 -6.54
C THR A 71 19.47 0.50 -7.28
N ASN A 72 18.84 -0.50 -6.65
CA ASN A 72 18.77 -1.87 -7.16
C ASN A 72 17.50 -2.15 -7.97
N PHE A 73 16.41 -1.45 -7.67
CA PHE A 73 15.09 -1.62 -8.29
C PHE A 73 14.55 -0.27 -8.77
N PRO A 74 15.14 0.35 -9.80
CA PRO A 74 14.72 1.68 -10.27
C PRO A 74 13.23 1.75 -10.67
N ASN A 75 12.62 0.59 -10.99
CA ASN A 75 11.20 0.46 -11.30
C ASN A 75 10.29 0.29 -10.08
N TYR A 76 10.80 0.28 -8.83
CA TYR A 76 9.97 0.04 -7.65
C TYR A 76 8.83 1.05 -7.51
N LYS A 77 9.04 2.31 -7.93
CA LYS A 77 7.99 3.34 -7.96
C LYS A 77 6.84 2.99 -8.90
N GLN A 78 7.15 2.30 -10.02
CA GLN A 78 6.13 1.80 -10.93
C GLN A 78 5.35 0.65 -10.28
N VAL A 79 6.05 -0.27 -9.60
CA VAL A 79 5.39 -1.37 -8.86
C VAL A 79 4.44 -0.81 -7.80
N VAL A 80 4.87 0.21 -7.04
CA VAL A 80 4.00 0.90 -6.07
C VAL A 80 2.78 1.51 -6.74
N ALA A 81 2.95 2.19 -7.88
CA ALA A 81 1.85 2.78 -8.62
C ALA A 81 0.86 1.73 -9.13
N ASP A 82 1.36 0.65 -9.73
CA ASP A 82 0.55 -0.42 -10.30
C ASP A 82 -0.25 -1.15 -9.21
N GLU A 83 0.38 -1.50 -8.08
CA GLU A 83 -0.29 -2.17 -6.97
C GLU A 83 -1.32 -1.27 -6.29
N LEU A 84 -1.02 0.02 -6.18
CA LEU A 84 -1.97 1.00 -5.68
C LEU A 84 -3.18 1.14 -6.62
N GLU A 85 -2.99 1.21 -7.93
CA GLU A 85 -4.11 1.29 -8.89
C GLU A 85 -4.99 0.05 -8.84
N LYS A 86 -4.40 -1.15 -8.74
CA LYS A 86 -5.15 -2.40 -8.54
C LYS A 86 -5.95 -2.37 -7.25
N LEU A 87 -5.31 -1.96 -6.14
CA LEU A 87 -5.97 -1.87 -4.84
C LEU A 87 -7.13 -0.85 -4.87
N LYS A 88 -6.94 0.33 -5.47
CA LYS A 88 -8.01 1.31 -5.68
C LYS A 88 -9.19 0.70 -6.46
N TYR A 89 -8.89 -0.04 -7.53
CA TYR A 89 -9.92 -0.68 -8.34
C TYR A 89 -10.72 -1.71 -7.51
N GLU A 90 -10.03 -2.59 -6.79
CA GLU A 90 -10.64 -3.60 -5.91
C GLU A 90 -11.53 -2.94 -4.85
N ILE A 91 -11.01 -1.94 -4.13
CA ILE A 91 -11.78 -1.23 -3.10
C ILE A 91 -13.01 -0.56 -3.70
N LYS A 92 -12.89 0.05 -4.87
CA LYS A 92 -14.02 0.71 -5.54
C LYS A 92 -15.12 -0.28 -5.93
N GLN A 93 -14.77 -1.51 -6.33
CA GLN A 93 -15.74 -2.57 -6.57
C GLN A 93 -16.39 -3.05 -5.27
N SER A 94 -15.62 -3.08 -4.17
CA SER A 94 -16.08 -3.50 -2.85
C SER A 94 -16.76 -2.40 -2.02
N ALA A 95 -16.74 -1.16 -2.48
CA ALA A 95 -17.20 -0.01 -1.70
C ALA A 95 -18.66 -0.11 -1.23
N PRO A 96 -19.63 -0.55 -2.07
CA PRO A 96 -21.01 -0.72 -1.62
C PRO A 96 -21.14 -1.72 -0.47
N GLN A 97 -20.39 -2.82 -0.50
CA GLN A 97 -20.42 -3.85 0.55
C GLN A 97 -19.73 -3.34 1.83
N ILE A 98 -18.62 -2.61 1.71
CA ILE A 98 -17.93 -1.99 2.83
C ILE A 98 -18.84 -1.00 3.56
N ILE A 99 -19.54 -0.13 2.82
CA ILE A 99 -20.51 0.82 3.40
C ILE A 99 -21.67 0.09 4.08
N ALA A 100 -22.19 -0.99 3.48
CA ALA A 100 -23.28 -1.75 4.07
C ALA A 100 -22.88 -2.39 5.41
N ALA A 101 -21.69 -3.00 5.47
CA ALA A 101 -21.17 -3.64 6.68
C ALA A 101 -20.81 -2.63 7.79
N ALA A 102 -20.46 -1.40 7.42
CA ALA A 102 -20.19 -0.29 8.33
C ALA A 102 -21.46 0.28 9.00
N ALA A 103 -22.64 0.03 8.41
CA ALA A 103 -23.91 0.55 8.88
C ALA A 103 -24.66 -0.38 9.87
N GLU A 104 -24.15 -1.59 10.08
CA GLU A 104 -24.69 -2.61 10.99
C GLU A 104 -24.07 -2.52 12.39
#